data_AF-A0A813HBT6-F1
#
_entry.id   AF-A0A813HBT6-F1
#
_cell.length_a   1.000
_cell.length_b   1.000
_cell.length_c   1.000
_cell.angle_alpha   90.00
_cell.angle_beta   90.00
_cell.angle_gamma   90.00
#
_symmetry.space_group_name_H-M   'P 1'
#
loop_
_entity.id
_entity.type
_entity.pdbx_description
1 polymer ?
#
loop_
_entity_poly.entity_id
_entity_poly.type
_entity_poly.pdbx_seq_one_letter_code
_entity_poly.pdbx_strand_id
1 'polypeptide(L)'
;APAPAFLLPGAESRAAVGMGGVPPVGGGLMFAPLRVFIFDAEEFPYFAQTFKVEAFPTTIAWGPPGVTPMAAQGYLDDQNFDQLLKTVAMGGPSKGAAGGKKKRRGLFR
;
A
#
# COMPACT_ATOMS: atom_id res chain seq x y z
N ALA A 1 31.45 -44.16 15.78
CA ALA A 1 31.42 -43.59 14.43
C ALA A 1 29.96 -43.35 14.05
N PRO A 2 29.53 -42.11 13.77
CA PRO A 2 28.17 -41.83 13.28
C PRO A 2 28.08 -41.99 11.75
N ALA A 3 26.98 -42.56 11.28
CA ALA A 3 26.67 -42.86 9.89
C ALA A 3 26.44 -41.59 9.02
N PRO A 4 26.62 -41.64 7.69
CA PRO A 4 26.51 -40.47 6.83
C PRO A 4 25.04 -40.11 6.57
N ALA A 5 24.72 -38.82 6.70
CA ALA A 5 23.44 -38.27 6.27
C ALA A 5 23.41 -38.16 4.74
N PHE A 6 22.36 -38.71 4.14
CA PHE A 6 22.08 -38.63 2.71
C PHE A 6 21.78 -37.18 2.30
N LEU A 7 22.52 -36.69 1.29
CA LEU A 7 22.23 -35.47 0.53
C LEU A 7 21.04 -35.73 -0.39
N LEU A 8 19.92 -35.02 -0.18
CA LEU A 8 18.85 -34.92 -1.17
C LEU A 8 19.21 -33.81 -2.18
N PRO A 9 19.33 -34.13 -3.48
CA PRO A 9 19.57 -33.15 -4.52
C PRO A 9 18.25 -32.45 -4.84
N GLY A 10 18.14 -31.22 -4.35
CA GLY A 10 17.03 -30.30 -4.61
C GLY A 10 17.53 -28.87 -4.59
N ALA A 11 18.67 -28.63 -5.22
CA ALA A 11 19.11 -27.31 -5.59
C ALA A 11 18.26 -26.85 -6.77
N GLU A 12 17.32 -25.93 -6.57
CA GLU A 12 16.99 -24.90 -7.58
C GLU A 12 16.58 -23.60 -6.87
N SER A 13 17.56 -22.71 -6.78
CA SER A 13 17.47 -21.25 -6.92
C SER A 13 16.13 -20.58 -6.60
N ARG A 14 15.92 -20.27 -5.31
CA ARG A 14 15.13 -19.09 -4.95
C ARG A 14 16.07 -17.91 -4.82
N ALA A 15 16.06 -17.03 -5.83
CA ALA A 15 16.70 -15.74 -5.78
C ALA A 15 16.28 -15.02 -4.48
N ALA A 16 17.25 -14.82 -3.60
CA ALA A 16 17.08 -14.09 -2.35
C ALA A 16 16.93 -12.61 -2.66
N VAL A 17 15.69 -12.13 -2.72
CA VAL A 17 15.41 -10.70 -2.70
C VAL A 17 15.67 -10.22 -1.27
N GLY A 18 16.80 -9.52 -1.09
CA GLY A 18 17.08 -8.57 -0.02
C GLY A 18 16.82 -9.02 1.42
N MET A 19 17.88 -9.46 2.10
CA MET A 19 17.94 -9.54 3.56
C MET A 19 17.89 -8.12 4.17
N GLY A 20 16.68 -7.58 4.34
CA GLY A 20 16.36 -6.52 5.29
C GLY A 20 15.55 -7.15 6.43
N GLY A 21 16.10 -7.12 7.65
CA GLY A 21 15.66 -7.93 8.80
C GLY A 21 14.16 -8.15 8.92
N VAL A 22 13.74 -9.41 8.80
CA VAL A 22 12.39 -9.88 9.13
C VAL A 22 12.27 -9.90 10.67
N PRO A 23 11.44 -9.05 11.30
CA PRO A 23 11.16 -9.22 12.72
C PRO A 23 10.38 -10.53 12.93
N PRO A 24 10.52 -11.18 14.09
CA PRO A 24 10.00 -12.52 14.31
C PRO A 24 8.48 -12.56 14.15
N VAL A 25 8.05 -13.64 13.49
CA VAL A 25 6.68 -14.05 13.22
C VAL A 25 5.85 -13.95 14.52
N GLY A 26 5.02 -12.91 14.63
CA GLY A 26 4.17 -12.67 15.80
C GLY A 26 3.55 -11.26 15.84
N GLY A 27 4.23 -10.26 15.26
CA GLY A 27 3.64 -8.95 14.97
C GLY A 27 3.07 -8.96 13.55
N GLY A 28 1.77 -9.27 13.41
CA GLY A 28 1.11 -9.47 12.10
C GLY A 28 1.34 -8.33 11.10
N LEU A 29 1.07 -8.61 9.81
CA LEU A 29 1.14 -7.70 8.65
C LEU A 29 0.69 -6.26 8.93
N MET A 30 -0.22 -6.07 9.88
CA MET A 30 -0.73 -4.79 10.36
C MET A 30 0.31 -3.87 11.03
N PHE A 31 1.43 -4.41 11.52
CA PHE A 31 2.52 -3.64 12.13
C PHE A 31 3.68 -3.37 11.16
N ALA A 32 3.57 -3.81 9.90
CA ALA A 32 4.58 -3.52 8.90
C ALA A 32 4.60 -2.00 8.59
N PRO A 33 5.79 -1.37 8.50
CA PRO A 33 5.91 0.06 8.23
C PRO A 33 5.36 0.45 6.85
N LEU A 34 5.38 -0.48 5.90
CA LEU A 34 4.76 -0.36 4.58
C LEU A 34 4.03 -1.67 4.26
N ARG A 35 2.84 -1.55 3.67
CA ARG A 35 2.04 -2.68 3.20
C ARG A 35 1.77 -2.49 1.72
N VAL A 36 2.04 -3.53 0.94
CA VAL A 36 1.85 -3.52 -0.51
C VAL A 36 0.83 -4.59 -0.87
N PHE A 37 -0.18 -4.18 -1.62
CA PHE A 37 -1.21 -5.06 -2.15
C PHE A 37 -1.23 -4.89 -3.67
N ILE A 38 -1.26 -6.01 -4.39
CA ILE A 38 -1.38 -6.03 -5.85
C ILE A 38 -2.78 -6.58 -6.14
N PHE A 39 -3.55 -5.82 -6.89
CA PHE A 39 -4.90 -6.20 -7.30
C PHE A 39 -4.93 -6.38 -8.80
N ASP A 40 -5.50 -7.50 -9.24
CA ASP A 40 -5.93 -7.65 -10.63
C ASP A 40 -7.26 -6.92 -10.81
N ALA A 41 -7.35 -6.05 -11.81
CA ALA A 41 -8.57 -5.30 -12.06
C ALA A 41 -9.71 -6.16 -12.62
N GLU A 42 -9.39 -7.27 -13.28
CA GLU A 42 -10.40 -8.23 -13.77
C GLU A 42 -11.03 -9.00 -12.61
N GLU A 43 -10.24 -9.35 -11.59
CA GLU A 43 -10.72 -10.04 -10.40
C GLU A 43 -11.39 -9.10 -9.38
N PHE A 44 -10.95 -7.84 -9.32
CA PHE A 44 -11.42 -6.85 -8.34
C PHE A 44 -12.00 -5.58 -9.00
N PRO A 45 -13.04 -5.70 -9.86
CA PRO A 45 -13.58 -4.56 -10.61
C PRO A 45 -14.16 -3.47 -9.70
N TYR A 46 -14.67 -3.85 -8.52
CA TYR A 46 -15.17 -2.91 -7.52
C TYR A 46 -14.07 -1.94 -7.04
N PHE A 47 -12.84 -2.43 -6.88
CA PHE A 47 -11.70 -1.61 -6.45
C PHE A 47 -11.34 -0.60 -7.53
N ALA A 48 -11.20 -1.07 -8.77
CA ALA A 48 -10.92 -0.22 -9.93
C ALA A 48 -11.97 0.90 -10.09
N GLN A 49 -13.26 0.57 -9.93
CA GLN A 49 -14.35 1.55 -10.00
C GLN A 49 -14.31 2.56 -8.84
N THR A 50 -14.12 2.08 -7.62
CA THR A 50 -14.09 2.93 -6.41
C THR A 50 -12.99 3.98 -6.48
N PHE A 51 -11.81 3.58 -6.96
CA PHE A 51 -10.67 4.48 -7.10
C PHE A 51 -10.58 5.15 -8.47
N LYS A 52 -11.56 4.92 -9.36
CA LYS A 52 -11.61 5.47 -10.72
C LYS A 52 -10.29 5.24 -11.47
N VAL A 53 -9.84 3.99 -11.48
CA VAL A 53 -8.65 3.59 -12.24
C VAL A 53 -8.98 3.65 -13.73
N GLU A 54 -8.30 4.53 -14.46
CA GLU A 54 -8.53 4.77 -15.90
C GLU A 54 -7.44 4.13 -16.79
N ALA A 55 -6.31 3.73 -16.21
CA ALA A 55 -5.18 3.15 -16.94
C ALA A 55 -4.42 2.12 -16.09
N PHE A 56 -3.68 1.24 -16.76
CA PHE A 56 -2.85 0.22 -16.13
C PHE A 56 -1.37 0.36 -16.51
N PRO A 57 -0.43 0.08 -15.58
CA PRO A 57 -0.66 -0.12 -14.14
C PRO A 57 -1.08 1.19 -13.46
N THR A 58 -1.75 1.10 -12.31
CA THR A 58 -2.01 2.26 -11.44
C THR A 58 -1.56 1.93 -10.02
N THR A 59 -0.74 2.80 -9.44
CA THR A 59 -0.32 2.71 -8.04
C THR A 59 -1.07 3.75 -7.24
N ILE A 60 -1.62 3.34 -6.09
CA ILE A 60 -2.27 4.23 -5.15
C ILE A 60 -1.54 4.11 -3.81
N ALA A 61 -1.17 5.24 -3.23
CA ALA A 61 -0.48 5.32 -1.96
C ALA A 61 -1.40 5.95 -0.90
N TRP A 62 -1.51 5.28 0.24
CA TRP A 62 -2.24 5.76 1.41
C TRP A 62 -1.27 6.11 2.53
N GLY A 63 -1.46 7.29 3.11
CA GLY A 63 -0.63 7.81 4.18
C GLY A 63 -1.27 7.62 5.55
N PRO A 64 -0.78 8.36 6.54
CA PRO A 64 -1.42 8.46 7.85
C PRO A 64 -2.92 8.84 7.73
N PRO A 65 -3.74 8.51 8.75
CA PRO A 65 -5.16 8.86 8.74
C PRO A 65 -5.43 10.34 8.46
N GLY A 66 -6.37 10.61 7.55
CA GLY A 66 -6.76 11.96 7.15
C GLY A 66 -5.95 12.53 5.99
N VAL A 67 -4.82 11.92 5.60
CA VAL A 67 -4.10 12.28 4.39
C VAL A 67 -4.87 11.80 3.17
N THR A 68 -4.97 12.66 2.15
CA THR A 68 -5.61 12.29 0.88
C THR A 68 -4.73 11.28 0.13
N PRO A 69 -5.24 10.11 -0.24
CA PRO A 69 -4.49 9.13 -1.03
C PRO A 69 -4.08 9.72 -2.39
N MET A 70 -2.92 9.33 -2.89
CA MET A 70 -2.44 9.75 -4.19
C MET A 70 -2.38 8.57 -5.14
N ALA A 71 -2.88 8.77 -6.35
CA ALA A 71 -2.83 7.80 -7.43
C ALA A 71 -1.85 8.27 -8.51
N ALA A 72 -1.09 7.34 -9.07
CA ALA A 72 -0.23 7.55 -10.20
C ALA A 72 -0.45 6.45 -11.23
N GLN A 73 -0.70 6.86 -12.48
CA GLN A 73 -0.96 5.97 -13.60
C GLN A 73 0.32 5.75 -14.39
N GLY A 74 0.48 4.55 -14.94
CA GLY A 74 1.67 4.13 -15.67
C GLY A 74 2.77 3.59 -14.77
N TYR A 75 3.88 3.21 -15.40
CA TYR A 75 5.07 2.75 -14.70
C TYR A 75 5.73 3.90 -13.95
N LEU A 76 6.08 3.67 -12.68
CA LEU A 76 6.85 4.59 -11.86
C LEU A 76 8.29 4.09 -11.77
N ASP A 77 9.23 4.96 -12.13
CA ASP A 77 10.63 4.73 -11.77
C ASP A 77 10.87 4.96 -10.26
N ASP A 78 12.05 4.59 -9.79
CA ASP A 78 12.41 4.65 -8.37
C ASP A 78 12.29 6.07 -7.79
N GLN A 79 12.62 7.10 -8.58
CA GLN A 79 12.57 8.49 -8.12
C GLN A 79 11.12 8.96 -7.93
N ASN A 80 10.27 8.70 -8.91
CA ASN A 80 8.86 9.06 -8.87
C ASN A 80 8.10 8.26 -7.81
N PHE A 81 8.46 6.99 -7.64
CA PHE A 81 7.89 6.14 -6.59
C PHE A 81 8.28 6.63 -5.20
N ASP A 82 9.55 6.95 -4.95
CA ASP A 82 10.02 7.50 -3.68
C ASP A 82 9.35 8.87 -3.38
N GLN A 83 9.21 9.72 -4.38
CA GLN A 83 8.53 11.00 -4.23
C GLN A 83 7.05 10.83 -3.87
N LEU A 84 6.34 9.88 -4.50
CA LEU A 84 4.96 9.54 -4.18
C LEU A 84 4.83 9.10 -2.71
N LEU A 85 5.67 8.16 -2.28
CA LEU A 85 5.64 7.63 -0.92
C LEU A 85 5.94 8.72 0.12
N LYS A 86 6.97 9.54 -0.10
CA LYS A 86 7.34 10.65 0.80
C LYS A 86 6.22 11.69 0.91
N THR A 87 5.62 12.07 -0.21
CA THR A 87 4.55 13.07 -0.23
C THR A 87 3.35 12.62 0.60
N VAL A 88 2.96 11.35 0.44
CA VAL A 88 1.82 10.78 1.16
C VAL A 88 2.16 10.50 2.63
N ALA A 89 3.39 10.09 2.95
CA ALA A 89 3.82 9.84 4.32
C ALA A 89 3.92 11.12 5.17
N MET A 90 4.36 12.23 4.56
CA MET A 90 4.52 13.53 5.22
C MET A 90 3.28 14.44 5.10
N GLY A 91 2.25 13.98 4.38
CA GLY A 91 1.02 14.73 4.21
C GLY A 91 0.33 15.04 5.53
N GLY A 92 -0.24 16.24 5.64
CA GLY A 92 -1.14 16.60 6.74
C GLY A 92 -2.58 16.16 6.46
N PRO A 93 -3.45 16.08 7.48
CA PRO A 93 -4.87 15.84 7.27
C PRO A 93 -5.47 16.89 6.34
N SER A 94 -6.19 16.44 5.31
CA SER A 94 -6.92 17.36 4.44
C SER A 94 -7.97 18.10 5.25
N LYS A 95 -8.01 19.44 5.14
CA LYS A 95 -8.93 20.32 5.89
C LYS A 95 -10.43 20.05 5.65
N GLY A 96 -10.79 19.08 4.81
CA GLY A 96 -12.16 18.71 4.45
C GLY A 96 -12.83 17.60 5.27
N ALA A 97 -12.11 16.90 6.17
CA ALA A 97 -12.67 15.76 6.90
C ALA A 97 -13.37 16.10 8.23
N ALA A 98 -13.52 17.39 8.57
CA ALA A 98 -14.29 17.82 9.73
C ALA A 98 -15.74 18.12 9.29
N GLY A 99 -16.68 17.29 9.76
CA GLY A 99 -18.10 17.37 9.42
C GLY A 99 -18.67 18.79 9.50
N GLY A 100 -19.02 19.34 8.33
CA GLY A 100 -19.73 20.59 8.20
C GLY A 100 -21.14 20.48 8.74
N LYS A 101 -21.34 20.73 10.04
CA LYS A 101 -22.67 21.02 10.60
C LYS A 101 -23.18 22.32 9.96
N LYS A 102 -23.89 22.21 8.84
CA LYS A 102 -24.67 23.32 8.25
C LYS A 102 -25.68 23.80 9.29
N LYS A 103 -25.40 24.94 9.91
CA LYS A 103 -26.30 25.65 10.83
C LYS A 103 -27.52 26.10 10.00
N ARG A 104 -28.61 25.31 10.02
CA ARG A 104 -29.89 25.69 9.40
C ARG A 104 -30.39 26.93 10.12
N ARG A 105 -30.17 28.11 9.53
CA ARG A 105 -30.69 29.37 10.03
C ARG A 105 -32.22 29.32 9.87
N GLY A 106 -32.91 29.50 10.99
CA GLY A 106 -34.34 29.32 11.14
C GLY A 106 -35.15 30.14 10.16
N LEU A 107 -36.19 29.49 9.64
CA LEU A 107 -37.28 30.09 8.91
C LEU A 107 -38.43 30.28 9.91
N PHE A 108 -38.50 31.45 10.53
CA PHE A 108 -39.69 31.92 11.23
C PHE A 108 -39.88 33.39 10.91
N ARG A 109 -40.79 33.66 9.98
CA ARG A 109 -41.56 34.90 9.87
C ARG A 109 -42.90 34.56 9.24
#